data_AF-A0A2A6P2K6-F1
#
_entry.id   AF-A0A2A6P2K6-F1
#
_cell.length_a   1.000
_cell.length_b   1.000
_cell.length_c   1.000
_cell.angle_alpha   90.00
_cell.angle_beta   90.00
_cell.angle_gamma   90.00
#
_symmetry.space_group_name_H-M   'P 1'
#
loop_
_entity.id
_entity.type
_entity.pdbx_description
1 polymer ?
#
loop_
_entity_poly.entity_id
_entity_poly.type
_entity_poly.pdbx_seq_one_letter_code
_entity_poly.pdbx_strand_id
1 'polypeptide(L)'
;MHSRTTMELFQYWNAARGDRDLPRRDEIDPSHIRSLLPDLFILQRRASGGINFRLAGTRVCALFGRELRDRQIADLWLNSDADGVARTADQVMTQLTPLLLYASGATEAGEELEVELLLAPLASSDGTNDRLLGALSPLSRPGWLHMTPLTHLVATGLSLPDTSRNFPLDRPQSSGTKVSVAGWRGGDNRKLLHLRILEGGKSG
;
A
#
# COMPACT_ATOMS: atom_id res chain seq x y z
N MET A 1 12.84 -6.05 3.18
CA MET A 1 11.67 -6.36 4.03
C MET A 1 10.57 -5.43 3.58
N HIS A 2 9.39 -5.94 3.20
CA HIS A 2 8.30 -5.09 2.72
C HIS A 2 7.27 -4.86 3.82
N SER A 3 6.66 -3.68 3.85
CA SER A 3 5.52 -3.41 4.70
C SER A 3 4.28 -4.14 4.19
N ARG A 4 3.46 -4.62 5.11
CA ARG A 4 2.12 -5.11 4.79
C ARG A 4 1.25 -4.00 4.20
N THR A 5 1.39 -2.76 4.69
CA THR A 5 0.58 -1.61 4.28
C THR A 5 0.77 -1.27 2.80
N THR A 6 2.02 -1.16 2.34
CA THR A 6 2.36 -0.86 0.94
C THR A 6 1.95 -1.99 0.01
N MET A 7 2.12 -3.25 0.44
CA MET A 7 1.69 -4.43 -0.31
C MET A 7 0.16 -4.47 -0.48
N GLU A 8 -0.60 -4.30 0.62
CA GLU A 8 -2.07 -4.29 0.57
C GLU A 8 -2.61 -3.12 -0.28
N LEU A 9 -2.00 -1.93 -0.15
CA LEU A 9 -2.36 -0.79 -1.00
C LEU A 9 -2.08 -1.07 -2.48
N PHE A 10 -0.92 -1.66 -2.79
CA PHE A 10 -0.55 -1.98 -4.16
C PHE A 10 -1.51 -3.02 -4.78
N GLN A 11 -1.86 -4.07 -4.03
CA GLN A 11 -2.85 -5.06 -4.47
C GLN A 11 -4.21 -4.41 -4.74
N TYR A 12 -4.65 -3.52 -3.87
CA TYR A 12 -5.89 -2.77 -4.07
C TYR A 12 -5.83 -1.88 -5.32
N TRP A 13 -4.75 -1.12 -5.50
CA TRP A 13 -4.54 -0.28 -6.68
C TRP A 13 -4.52 -1.10 -7.97
N ASN A 14 -3.83 -2.24 -7.95
CA ASN A 14 -3.74 -3.16 -9.09
C ASN A 14 -5.09 -3.79 -9.43
N ALA A 15 -5.91 -4.11 -8.41
CA ALA A 15 -7.27 -4.58 -8.62
C ALA A 15 -8.19 -3.49 -9.20
N ALA A 16 -8.03 -2.24 -8.74
CA ALA A 16 -8.84 -1.10 -9.22
C ALA A 16 -8.56 -0.75 -10.68
N ARG A 17 -7.29 -0.78 -11.12
CA ARG A 17 -6.95 -0.47 -12.52
C ARG A 17 -7.44 -1.55 -13.49
N GLY A 18 -7.46 -2.82 -13.07
CA GLY A 18 -7.74 -3.96 -13.95
C GLY A 18 -6.70 -4.06 -15.07
N ASP A 19 -7.16 -4.09 -16.31
CA ASP A 19 -6.29 -4.18 -17.50
C ASP A 19 -5.76 -2.80 -17.98
N ARG A 20 -6.16 -1.70 -17.34
CA ARG A 20 -5.72 -0.34 -17.67
C ARG A 20 -4.39 -0.01 -16.99
N ASP A 21 -3.66 0.96 -17.52
CA ASP A 21 -2.37 1.40 -16.94
C ASP A 21 -2.51 1.97 -15.52
N LEU A 22 -3.61 2.69 -15.26
CA LEU A 22 -3.92 3.24 -13.94
C LEU A 22 -5.44 3.38 -13.71
N PRO A 23 -5.89 3.40 -12.45
CA PRO A 23 -7.27 3.70 -12.10
C PRO A 23 -7.52 5.21 -12.07
N ARG A 24 -8.79 5.59 -12.21
CA ARG A 24 -9.25 6.95 -11.93
C ARG A 24 -9.44 7.12 -10.43
N ARG A 25 -9.26 8.35 -9.93
CA ARG A 25 -9.43 8.67 -8.51
C ARG A 25 -10.82 8.31 -8.02
N ASP A 26 -11.87 8.52 -8.81
CA ASP A 26 -13.26 8.28 -8.43
C ASP A 26 -13.59 6.78 -8.25
N GLU A 27 -12.75 5.89 -8.78
CA GLU A 27 -12.83 4.44 -8.58
C GLU A 27 -12.20 3.98 -7.25
N ILE A 28 -11.45 4.87 -6.59
CA ILE A 28 -10.88 4.60 -5.27
C ILE A 28 -11.96 4.79 -4.21
N ASP A 29 -12.50 3.68 -3.71
CA ASP A 29 -13.38 3.63 -2.55
C ASP A 29 -12.58 3.42 -1.24
N PRO A 30 -12.50 4.43 -0.35
CA PRO A 30 -11.82 4.31 0.94
C PRO A 30 -12.38 3.21 1.86
N SER A 31 -13.63 2.76 1.64
CA SER A 31 -14.28 1.76 2.47
C SER A 31 -13.56 0.40 2.41
N HIS A 32 -13.00 0.04 1.26
CA HIS A 32 -12.25 -1.20 1.03
C HIS A 32 -10.86 -1.20 1.65
N ILE A 33 -10.30 -0.04 1.98
CA ILE A 33 -8.93 0.14 2.51
C ILE A 33 -8.92 0.89 3.85
N ARG A 34 -10.02 0.76 4.62
CA ARG A 34 -10.24 1.54 5.85
C ARG A 34 -9.12 1.42 6.88
N SER A 35 -8.55 0.22 7.02
CA SER A 35 -7.44 -0.08 7.95
C SER A 35 -6.14 0.63 7.56
N LEU A 36 -5.95 0.92 6.27
CA LEU A 36 -4.76 1.54 5.72
C LEU A 36 -4.82 3.06 5.81
N LEU A 37 -6.02 3.66 5.83
CA LEU A 37 -6.23 5.13 5.74
C LEU A 37 -5.29 5.98 6.60
N PRO A 38 -4.96 5.61 7.86
CA PRO A 38 -4.04 6.42 8.67
C PRO A 38 -2.60 6.49 8.10
N ASP A 39 -2.18 5.53 7.28
CA ASP A 39 -0.87 5.47 6.63
C ASP A 39 -0.88 5.99 5.18
N LEU A 40 -2.06 6.30 4.64
CA LEU A 40 -2.21 6.70 3.24
C LEU A 40 -1.99 8.20 3.06
N PHE A 41 -1.63 8.58 1.84
CA PHE A 41 -1.63 9.96 1.40
C PHE A 41 -2.02 10.06 -0.07
N ILE A 42 -2.44 11.26 -0.47
CA ILE A 42 -2.65 11.61 -1.88
C ILE A 42 -1.75 12.78 -2.20
N LEU A 43 -0.92 12.63 -3.22
CA LEU A 43 -0.15 13.72 -3.81
C LEU A 43 -0.85 14.22 -5.07
N GLN A 44 -0.65 15.50 -5.37
CA GLN A 44 -1.09 16.11 -6.62
C GLN A 44 -0.04 17.07 -7.17
N ARG A 45 0.25 16.96 -8.47
CA ARG A 45 1.05 17.94 -9.21
C ARG A 45 0.26 19.26 -9.31
N ARG A 46 0.85 20.37 -8.88
CA ARG A 46 0.23 21.70 -9.04
C ARG A 46 0.60 22.29 -10.39
N ALA A 47 -0.30 23.08 -10.97
CA ALA A 47 -0.04 23.82 -12.21
C ALA A 47 1.15 24.79 -12.09
N SER A 48 1.38 25.33 -10.90
CA SER A 48 2.53 26.20 -10.56
C SER A 48 3.86 25.44 -10.42
N GLY A 49 3.85 24.11 -10.60
CA GLY A 49 4.96 23.24 -10.24
C GLY A 49 4.89 22.74 -8.80
N GLY A 50 5.67 21.69 -8.52
CA GLY A 50 5.68 20.99 -7.25
C GLY A 50 4.61 19.90 -7.14
N ILE A 51 4.85 18.95 -6.24
CA ILE A 51 3.97 17.82 -5.95
C ILE A 51 3.61 17.92 -4.48
N ASN A 52 2.33 18.21 -4.20
CA ASN A 52 1.87 18.55 -2.86
C ASN A 52 0.93 17.49 -2.31
N PHE A 53 0.96 17.32 -1.00
CA PHE A 53 -0.04 16.55 -0.28
C PHE A 53 -1.42 17.21 -0.39
N ARG A 54 -2.39 16.45 -0.88
CA ARG A 54 -3.81 16.81 -0.81
C ARG A 54 -4.49 16.25 0.42
N LEU A 55 -4.05 15.07 0.81
CA LEU A 55 -4.47 14.38 2.02
C LEU A 55 -3.28 13.60 2.55
N ALA A 56 -3.16 13.53 3.87
CA ALA A 56 -2.27 12.63 4.56
C ALA A 56 -3.03 12.02 5.75
N GLY A 57 -2.84 10.72 5.95
CA GLY A 57 -3.40 9.97 7.05
C GLY A 57 -2.77 10.38 8.37
N THR A 58 -3.48 10.12 9.46
CA THR A 58 -3.08 10.59 10.78
C THR A 58 -1.76 9.99 11.28
N ARG A 59 -1.43 8.74 10.92
CA ARG A 59 -0.13 8.14 11.25
C ARG A 59 1.00 8.77 10.43
N VAL A 60 0.74 9.10 9.16
CA VAL A 60 1.72 9.85 8.34
C VAL A 60 2.00 11.22 8.95
N CYS A 61 0.96 12.00 9.28
CA CYS A 61 1.14 13.30 9.93
C CYS A 61 1.86 13.19 11.28
N ALA A 62 1.55 12.16 12.08
CA ALA A 62 2.19 11.92 13.37
C ALA A 62 3.70 11.68 13.25
N LEU A 63 4.16 10.97 12.21
CA LEU A 63 5.59 10.75 11.99
C LEU A 63 6.39 12.05 11.83
N PHE A 64 5.77 13.10 11.31
CA PHE A 64 6.43 14.40 11.09
C PHE A 64 5.99 15.47 12.09
N GLY A 65 5.17 15.11 13.07
CA GLY A 65 4.66 16.00 14.12
C GLY A 65 3.83 17.16 13.60
N ARG A 66 3.31 17.08 12.36
CA ARG A 66 2.61 18.20 11.71
C ARG A 66 1.63 17.72 10.65
N GLU A 67 0.63 18.55 10.37
CA GLU A 67 -0.25 18.33 9.22
C GLU A 67 0.52 18.53 7.91
N LEU A 68 0.36 17.57 6.98
CA LEU A 68 1.08 17.59 5.71
C LEU A 68 0.28 18.20 4.56
N ARG A 69 -1.04 18.40 4.68
CA ARG A 69 -1.85 19.04 3.62
C ARG A 69 -1.20 20.33 3.11
N ASP A 70 -1.17 20.45 1.79
CA ASP A 70 -0.53 21.52 1.02
C ASP A 70 1.00 21.60 1.08
N ARG A 71 1.68 20.80 1.88
CA ARG A 71 3.16 20.70 1.87
C ARG A 71 3.64 19.96 0.64
N GLN A 72 4.87 20.22 0.20
CA GLN A 72 5.47 19.46 -0.88
C GLN A 72 5.99 18.11 -0.37
N ILE A 73 5.94 17.08 -1.21
CA ILE A 73 6.55 15.77 -0.89
C ILE A 73 8.06 15.92 -0.62
N ALA A 74 8.72 16.85 -1.32
CA ALA A 74 10.14 17.17 -1.18
C ALA A 74 10.49 17.69 0.23
N ASP A 75 9.55 18.35 0.93
CA ASP A 75 9.74 18.91 2.28
C ASP A 75 9.94 17.83 3.36
N LEU A 76 9.72 16.55 3.03
CA LEU A 76 9.96 15.44 3.94
C LEU A 76 11.40 14.93 3.91
N TRP A 77 12.21 15.36 2.93
CA TRP A 77 13.50 14.76 2.64
C TRP A 77 14.64 15.69 3.02
N LEU A 78 15.82 15.12 3.25
CA LEU A 78 17.05 15.89 3.32
C LEU A 78 17.25 16.65 2.00
N ASN A 79 17.84 17.85 2.08
CA ASN A 79 18.03 18.72 0.92
C ASN A 79 18.76 18.03 -0.26
N SER A 80 19.65 17.07 0.01
CA SER A 80 20.34 16.30 -1.03
C SER A 80 19.41 15.42 -1.86
N ASP A 81 18.28 14.99 -1.29
CA ASP A 81 17.39 13.99 -1.87
C ASP A 81 16.09 14.60 -2.37
N ALA A 82 15.72 15.79 -1.87
CA ALA A 82 14.47 16.49 -2.14
C ALA A 82 14.15 16.58 -3.65
N ASP A 83 15.10 17.06 -4.46
CA ASP A 83 14.94 17.17 -5.91
C ASP A 83 14.84 15.80 -6.59
N GLY A 84 15.57 14.80 -6.08
CA GLY A 84 15.53 13.43 -6.57
C GLY A 84 14.14 12.83 -6.40
N VAL A 85 13.58 12.94 -5.20
CA VAL A 85 12.26 12.38 -4.89
C VAL A 85 11.15 13.12 -5.61
N ALA A 86 11.24 14.44 -5.76
CA ALA A 86 10.30 15.21 -6.57
C ALA A 86 10.29 14.70 -8.02
N ARG A 87 11.46 14.48 -8.63
CA ARG A 87 11.57 13.89 -9.97
C ARG A 87 11.04 12.47 -10.03
N THR A 88 11.32 11.64 -9.04
CA THR A 88 10.79 10.26 -8.97
C THR A 88 9.26 10.24 -8.92
N ALA A 89 8.65 11.07 -8.08
CA ALA A 89 7.19 11.18 -8.02
C ALA A 89 6.60 11.66 -9.36
N ASP A 90 7.27 12.60 -10.03
CA ASP A 90 6.89 13.08 -11.36
C ASP A 90 6.98 11.99 -12.43
N GLN A 91 8.04 11.17 -12.38
CA GLN A 91 8.24 10.03 -13.27
C GLN A 91 7.17 8.95 -13.07
N VAL A 92 6.76 8.66 -11.84
CA VAL A 92 5.66 7.70 -11.57
C VAL A 92 4.35 8.15 -12.23
N MET A 93 4.02 9.44 -12.17
CA MET A 93 2.83 9.99 -12.84
C MET A 93 2.98 9.95 -14.38
N THR A 94 4.18 10.17 -14.90
CA THR A 94 4.44 10.26 -16.35
C THR A 94 4.51 8.87 -17.00
N GLN A 95 5.12 7.90 -16.32
CA GLN A 95 5.32 6.53 -16.80
C GLN A 95 4.17 5.59 -16.41
N LEU A 96 3.22 6.07 -15.60
CA LEU A 96 2.07 5.29 -15.13
C LEU A 96 2.48 3.98 -14.42
N THR A 97 3.69 3.95 -13.87
CA THR A 97 4.30 2.76 -13.26
C THR A 97 4.49 3.00 -11.76
N PRO A 98 3.88 2.18 -10.89
CA PRO A 98 4.01 2.33 -9.45
C PRO A 98 5.42 1.99 -8.98
N LEU A 99 5.86 2.61 -7.89
CA LEU A 99 7.22 2.48 -7.36
C LEU A 99 7.19 2.32 -5.83
N LEU A 100 8.06 1.45 -5.31
CA LEU A 100 8.44 1.41 -3.91
C LEU A 100 9.72 2.22 -3.69
N LEU A 101 9.71 3.07 -2.68
CA LEU A 101 10.84 3.87 -2.22
C LEU A 101 11.16 3.48 -0.78
N TYR A 102 12.43 3.21 -0.51
CA TYR A 102 12.94 2.91 0.82
C TYR A 102 13.68 4.14 1.33
N ALA A 103 13.50 4.42 2.61
CA ALA A 103 14.16 5.55 3.25
C ALA A 103 14.45 5.28 4.72
N SER A 104 15.44 5.98 5.24
CA SER A 104 15.70 6.10 6.67
C SER A 104 15.26 7.47 7.14
N GLY A 105 14.50 7.54 8.23
CA GLY A 105 14.10 8.78 8.87
C GLY A 105 14.87 9.00 10.17
N ALA A 106 15.19 10.25 10.50
CA ALA A 106 15.88 10.60 11.73
C ALA A 106 15.09 11.60 12.57
N THR A 107 15.03 11.37 13.89
CA THR A 107 14.57 12.37 14.86
C THR A 107 15.67 13.40 15.14
N GLU A 108 15.33 14.48 15.85
CA GLU A 108 16.33 15.48 16.28
C GLU A 108 17.39 14.88 17.22
N ALA A 109 17.01 13.87 18.01
CA ALA A 109 17.90 13.14 18.90
C ALA A 109 18.78 12.09 18.18
N GLY A 110 18.62 11.94 16.86
CA GLY A 110 19.38 10.97 16.05
C GLY A 110 18.85 9.54 16.11
N GLU A 111 17.61 9.34 16.56
CA GLU A 111 16.96 8.02 16.49
C GLU A 111 16.52 7.74 15.05
N GLU A 112 16.88 6.55 14.54
CA GLU A 112 16.62 6.16 13.14
C GLU A 112 15.40 5.25 12.99
N LEU A 113 14.67 5.44 11.88
CA LEU A 113 13.53 4.63 11.51
C LEU A 113 13.53 4.33 10.02
N GLU A 114 13.66 3.05 9.68
CA GLU A 114 13.43 2.59 8.32
C GLU A 114 11.95 2.67 7.97
N VAL A 115 11.65 3.28 6.82
CA VAL A 115 10.31 3.42 6.26
C VAL A 115 10.27 2.93 4.82
N GLU A 116 9.11 2.44 4.41
CA GLU A 116 8.80 2.08 3.04
C GLU A 116 7.63 2.92 2.53
N LEU A 117 7.77 3.47 1.33
CA LEU A 117 6.77 4.28 0.67
C LEU A 117 6.32 3.61 -0.64
N LEU A 118 5.01 3.54 -0.85
CA LEU A 118 4.44 3.25 -2.18
C LEU A 118 4.02 4.56 -2.84
N LEU A 119 4.37 4.71 -4.11
CA LEU A 119 3.81 5.73 -5.00
C LEU A 119 3.10 5.04 -6.16
N ALA A 120 1.77 5.18 -6.24
CA ALA A 120 0.95 4.58 -7.28
C ALA A 120 0.14 5.65 -8.03
N PRO A 121 0.22 5.73 -9.37
CA PRO A 121 -0.39 6.81 -10.13
C PRO A 121 -1.91 6.70 -10.19
N LEU A 122 -2.59 7.85 -10.19
CA LEU A 122 -4.03 7.96 -10.39
C LEU A 122 -4.33 9.01 -11.47
N ALA A 123 -5.36 8.74 -12.26
CA ALA A 123 -5.97 9.77 -13.09
C ALA A 123 -6.97 10.59 -12.28
N SER A 124 -7.00 11.91 -12.49
CA SER A 124 -8.10 12.77 -12.06
C SER A 124 -9.40 12.39 -12.78
N SER A 125 -10.53 12.89 -12.28
CA SER A 125 -11.85 12.62 -12.87
C SER A 125 -11.96 13.09 -14.33
N ASP A 126 -11.17 14.07 -14.75
CA ASP A 126 -11.05 14.57 -16.12
C ASP A 126 -10.07 13.77 -16.99
N GLY A 127 -9.42 12.73 -16.45
CA GLY A 127 -8.43 11.91 -17.15
C GLY A 127 -6.99 12.41 -17.03
N THR A 128 -6.72 13.51 -16.32
CA THR A 128 -5.36 14.02 -16.14
C THR A 128 -4.55 13.14 -15.18
N ASN A 129 -3.35 12.72 -15.57
CA ASN A 129 -2.45 11.93 -14.73
C ASN A 129 -1.62 12.84 -13.80
N ASP A 130 -2.28 13.49 -12.84
CA ASP A 130 -1.67 14.49 -11.94
C ASP A 130 -1.64 14.06 -10.48
N ARG A 131 -1.99 12.81 -10.15
CA ARG A 131 -2.13 12.34 -8.77
C ARG A 131 -1.35 11.07 -8.50
N LEU A 132 -0.93 10.94 -7.24
CA LEU A 132 -0.42 9.68 -6.69
C LEU A 132 -1.24 9.31 -5.46
N LEU A 133 -1.66 8.04 -5.39
CA LEU A 133 -2.03 7.39 -4.15
C LEU A 133 -0.77 6.78 -3.55
N GLY A 134 -0.52 7.03 -2.27
CA GLY A 134 0.64 6.46 -1.61
C GLY A 134 0.35 5.99 -0.20
N ALA A 135 1.28 5.20 0.31
CA ALA A 135 1.36 4.80 1.70
C ALA A 135 2.77 5.08 2.19
N LEU A 136 2.91 5.45 3.47
CA LEU A 136 4.18 5.51 4.17
C LEU A 136 4.07 4.65 5.41
N SER A 137 4.92 3.63 5.51
CA SER A 137 4.91 2.69 6.63
C SER A 137 6.29 2.57 7.27
N PRO A 138 6.38 2.75 8.59
CA PRO A 138 7.52 2.26 9.37
C PRO A 138 7.72 0.75 9.19
N LEU A 139 8.97 0.30 9.10
CA LEU A 139 9.34 -1.12 9.06
C LEU A 139 9.60 -1.71 10.45
N SER A 140 9.74 -0.85 11.46
CA SER A 140 9.81 -1.20 12.87
C SER A 140 8.87 -0.30 13.69
N ARG A 141 8.67 -0.64 14.98
CA ARG A 141 7.83 0.14 15.91
C ARG A 141 8.58 0.42 17.20
N PRO A 142 9.58 1.31 17.19
CA PRO A 142 10.31 1.66 18.39
C PRO A 142 9.40 2.40 19.39
N GLY A 143 9.75 2.36 20.67
CA GLY A 143 8.94 2.98 21.73
C GLY A 143 8.75 4.50 21.57
N TRP A 144 9.70 5.17 20.93
CA TRP A 144 9.70 6.61 20.71
C TRP A 144 8.86 7.08 19.51
N LEU A 145 8.38 6.17 18.66
CA LEU A 145 7.76 6.48 17.35
C LEU A 145 6.63 7.53 17.41
N HIS A 146 5.93 7.61 18.54
CA HIS A 146 4.81 8.53 18.75
C HIS A 146 5.14 9.69 19.69
N MET A 147 6.40 9.81 20.12
CA MET A 147 6.88 10.80 21.07
C MET A 147 7.71 11.89 20.38
N THR A 148 8.57 11.48 19.45
CA THR A 148 9.49 12.39 18.76
C THR A 148 9.27 12.29 17.25
N PRO A 149 9.01 13.41 16.55
CA PRO A 149 8.82 13.39 15.12
C PRO A 149 10.14 13.22 14.36
N LEU A 150 10.04 12.65 13.17
CA LEU A 150 11.08 12.68 12.16
C LEU A 150 11.28 14.11 11.67
N THR A 151 12.54 14.51 11.54
CA THR A 151 12.93 15.81 11.00
C THR A 151 13.04 15.75 9.47
N HIS A 152 13.53 14.63 8.95
CA HIS A 152 13.72 14.38 7.52
C HIS A 152 13.79 12.87 7.22
N LEU A 153 13.70 12.55 5.94
CA LEU A 153 13.97 11.25 5.34
C LEU A 153 15.22 11.33 4.45
N VAL A 154 15.93 10.22 4.33
CA VAL A 154 17.04 9.99 3.40
C VAL A 154 16.70 8.77 2.56
N ALA A 155 16.75 8.90 1.23
CA ALA A 155 16.43 7.81 0.31
C ALA A 155 17.53 6.75 0.34
N THR A 156 17.15 5.49 0.58
CA THR A 156 18.09 4.36 0.66
C THR A 156 17.98 3.42 -0.54
N GLY A 157 16.88 3.47 -1.29
CA GLY A 157 16.73 2.70 -2.52
C GLY A 157 15.33 2.76 -3.12
N LEU A 158 15.16 2.11 -4.27
CA LEU A 158 13.91 2.08 -5.01
C LEU A 158 13.75 0.75 -5.77
N SER A 159 12.52 0.29 -5.90
CA SER A 159 12.19 -0.96 -6.61
C SER A 159 10.78 -0.91 -7.19
N LEU A 160 10.51 -1.73 -8.21
CA LEU A 160 9.14 -1.95 -8.66
C LEU A 160 8.38 -2.85 -7.67
N PRO A 161 7.09 -2.59 -7.39
CA PRO A 161 6.26 -3.52 -6.64
C PRO A 161 6.14 -4.87 -7.36
N ASP A 162 6.22 -5.96 -6.59
CA ASP A 162 6.11 -7.32 -7.13
C ASP A 162 4.67 -7.64 -7.55
N THR A 163 4.41 -7.70 -8.86
CA THR A 163 3.10 -8.02 -9.44
C THR A 163 2.72 -9.49 -9.32
N SER A 164 3.67 -10.38 -9.03
CA SER A 164 3.44 -11.83 -8.97
C SER A 164 2.68 -12.27 -7.70
N ARG A 165 2.61 -11.40 -6.69
CA ARG A 165 1.96 -11.67 -5.38
C ARG A 165 0.51 -11.17 -5.30
N ASN A 166 -0.23 -11.23 -6.40
CA ASN A 166 -1.68 -10.99 -6.39
C ASN A 166 -2.38 -12.15 -5.68
N PHE A 167 -2.66 -12.00 -4.38
CA PHE A 167 -3.70 -12.81 -3.74
C PHE A 167 -5.05 -12.17 -4.04
N PRO A 168 -6.08 -12.94 -4.41
CA PRO A 168 -7.42 -12.39 -4.64
C PRO A 168 -7.87 -11.65 -3.37
N LEU A 169 -8.09 -10.33 -3.46
CA LEU A 169 -8.80 -9.59 -2.43
C LEU A 169 -10.22 -10.14 -2.40
N ASP A 170 -10.57 -10.79 -1.30
CA ASP A 170 -11.85 -11.46 -1.11
C ASP A 170 -12.98 -10.43 -1.36
N ARG A 171 -13.71 -10.59 -2.47
CA ARG A 171 -14.81 -9.69 -2.83
C ARG A 171 -15.94 -9.95 -1.82
N PRO A 172 -16.47 -8.92 -1.12
CA PRO A 172 -17.69 -9.12 -0.35
C PRO A 172 -18.82 -9.45 -1.33
N GLN A 173 -19.32 -10.69 -1.30
CA GLN A 173 -20.49 -11.10 -2.05
C GLN A 173 -21.70 -10.30 -1.56
N SER A 174 -22.23 -9.43 -2.41
CA SER A 174 -23.53 -8.81 -2.23
C SER A 174 -24.56 -9.45 -3.18
N SER A 175 -25.82 -9.45 -2.74
CA SER A 175 -27.03 -10.09 -3.29
C SER A 175 -27.24 -11.56 -2.88
N GLY A 176 -28.36 -12.00 -2.31
CA GLY A 176 -29.68 -11.40 -2.18
C GLY A 176 -30.74 -12.23 -2.90
N THR A 177 -31.53 -12.98 -2.12
CA THR A 177 -32.92 -13.43 -2.38
C THR A 177 -33.19 -14.80 -3.04
N LYS A 178 -33.60 -15.72 -2.15
CA LYS A 178 -34.70 -16.74 -2.17
C LYS A 178 -34.87 -17.68 -3.36
N VAL A 179 -34.97 -19.00 -3.09
CA VAL A 179 -36.21 -19.81 -3.14
C VAL A 179 -36.03 -21.11 -2.31
N SER A 180 -37.05 -21.46 -1.54
CA SER A 180 -37.26 -22.69 -0.77
C SER A 180 -37.63 -23.91 -1.63
N VAL A 181 -37.36 -25.14 -1.18
CA VAL A 181 -38.37 -26.22 -0.98
C VAL A 181 -37.74 -27.52 -0.43
N ALA A 182 -38.40 -27.98 0.64
CA ALA A 182 -38.59 -29.30 1.26
C ALA A 182 -37.92 -30.61 0.76
N GLY A 183 -37.68 -31.47 1.75
CA GLY A 183 -37.51 -32.95 1.68
C GLY A 183 -36.05 -33.35 1.46
N TRP A 184 -35.43 -34.31 2.15
CA TRP A 184 -35.89 -35.65 2.48
C TRP A 184 -35.08 -36.22 3.67
N ARG A 185 -35.70 -37.11 4.46
CA ARG A 185 -35.09 -37.92 5.54
C ARG A 185 -34.33 -39.14 4.98
N GLY A 186 -33.27 -39.55 5.66
CA GLY A 186 -33.07 -40.97 6.03
C GLY A 186 -31.75 -41.66 5.59
N GLY A 187 -31.14 -42.36 6.56
CA GLY A 187 -30.23 -43.52 6.37
C GLY A 187 -28.75 -43.17 6.24
N ASP A 188 -27.92 -43.25 7.28
CA ASP A 188 -27.31 -44.44 7.91
C ASP A 188 -26.14 -45.10 7.12
N ASN A 189 -25.02 -45.21 7.85
CA ASN A 189 -23.96 -46.21 7.83
C ASN A 189 -22.88 -46.33 6.71
N ARG A 190 -21.63 -46.31 7.23
CA ARG A 190 -20.52 -47.26 7.00
C ARG A 190 -19.72 -47.21 5.69
N LYS A 191 -18.41 -46.91 5.79
CA LYS A 191 -17.25 -47.85 5.73
C LYS A 191 -15.97 -47.20 5.17
N LEU A 192 -14.91 -47.26 6.01
CA LEU A 192 -13.56 -47.80 5.75
C LEU A 192 -12.80 -47.33 4.50
N LEU A 193 -11.75 -46.51 4.67
CA LEU A 193 -10.32 -46.90 4.81
C LEU A 193 -9.71 -47.50 3.53
N HIS A 194 -8.71 -46.81 2.96
CA HIS A 194 -7.47 -47.45 2.52
C HIS A 194 -6.26 -46.53 2.71
N LEU A 195 -5.41 -46.94 3.66
CA LEU A 195 -4.04 -46.49 3.89
C LEU A 195 -3.11 -47.29 2.95
N ARG A 196 -2.18 -46.61 2.28
CA ARG A 196 -1.13 -47.24 1.49
C ARG A 196 0.10 -47.50 2.36
N ILE A 197 0.50 -48.76 2.41
CA ILE A 197 1.75 -49.25 3.00
C ILE A 197 2.89 -48.94 2.02
N LEU A 198 3.99 -48.37 2.51
CA LEU A 198 5.30 -48.45 1.85
C LEU A 198 6.22 -49.23 2.77
N GLU A 199 6.77 -50.31 2.20
CA GLU A 199 7.68 -51.23 2.85
C GLU A 199 8.94 -50.53 3.38
N GLY A 200 9.36 -50.99 4.57
CA GLY A 200 10.64 -50.67 5.14
C GLY A 200 11.78 -51.45 4.50
N GLY A 201 13.00 -50.98 4.73
CA GLY A 201 14.22 -51.67 4.35
C GLY A 201 15.45 -50.95 4.92
N LYS A 202 15.65 -51.06 6.23
CA LYS A 202 16.97 -50.88 6.88
C LYS A 202 17.68 -52.23 6.84
N SER A 203 18.96 -52.29 6.50
CA SER A 203 19.97 -53.16 7.12
C SER A 203 21.32 -53.01 6.40
N GLY A 204 22.39 -52.76 7.16
CA GLY A 204 23.77 -52.72 6.71
C GLY A 204 24.57 -51.66 7.42
#